data_AF-A0A397TVT0-F1
#
_entry.id   AF-A0A397TVT0-F1
#
_cell.length_a   1.000
_cell.length_b   1.000
_cell.length_c   1.000
_cell.angle_alpha   90.00
_cell.angle_beta   90.00
_cell.angle_gamma   90.00
#
_symmetry.space_group_name_H-M   'P 1'
#
loop_
_entity.id
_entity.type
_entity.pdbx_description
1 polymer ?
#
loop_
_entity_poly.entity_id
_entity_poly.type
_entity_poly.pdbx_seq_one_letter_code
_entity_poly.pdbx_strand_id
1 'polypeptide(L)'
;MQIYWKSSINHHNRTRTIKDMQILAEKREGFCISNEYINRQNPLEWQCKKGHKWKASPKNIIKGSWCRQCRCLNIDIAINIAQERGGKCLSTEYKNSNTPMLWRCIKGHEWYAPLTRIKDKKRWCAQCAGIKPCGLEACQEIAYSKGGACLSTEYKNLNVLMQWKCDKDHKWFASFNGIKHARSWCPYCLNKHENLCRDIITNILGPPSGIRRPDFLKTLEYPRGLELDIYYPQHGLAIEVQGIQHRQYRKRFHKNEKDFEKQLIRDQLKKELCEENWIVLRYVWYYEDPYIVIPEHLRELGLIK
;
A
#
# COMPACT_ATOMS: atom_id res chain seq x y z
N MET A 1 -17.99 -38.44 -69.95
CA MET A 1 -16.78 -38.12 -69.16
C MET A 1 -17.03 -38.58 -67.73
N GLN A 2 -16.35 -39.65 -67.30
CA GLN A 2 -15.32 -39.62 -66.25
C GLN A 2 -15.82 -39.24 -64.84
N ILE A 3 -15.41 -39.84 -63.72
CA ILE A 3 -14.72 -41.06 -63.30
C ILE A 3 -14.97 -41.10 -61.76
N TYR A 4 -15.11 -42.32 -61.22
CA TYR A 4 -14.90 -42.75 -59.83
C TYR A 4 -14.07 -41.84 -58.88
N TRP A 5 -14.41 -41.77 -57.58
CA TRP A 5 -13.85 -42.67 -56.54
C TRP A 5 -14.42 -42.36 -55.14
N LYS A 6 -14.79 -43.43 -54.43
CA LYS A 6 -15.05 -43.46 -52.99
C LYS A 6 -13.77 -43.10 -52.23
N SER A 7 -13.88 -42.39 -51.12
CA SER A 7 -12.89 -42.48 -50.04
C SER A 7 -13.58 -42.31 -48.69
N SER A 8 -14.03 -43.45 -48.16
CA SER A 8 -14.33 -43.63 -46.75
C SER A 8 -13.08 -43.31 -45.94
N ILE A 9 -13.16 -42.29 -45.09
CA ILE A 9 -12.09 -41.97 -44.13
C ILE A 9 -12.04 -43.09 -43.11
N ASN A 10 -11.10 -44.01 -43.33
CA ASN A 10 -10.76 -45.10 -42.42
C ASN A 10 -10.21 -44.47 -41.12
N HIS A 11 -11.00 -44.51 -40.04
CA HIS A 11 -10.48 -44.27 -38.69
C HIS A 11 -9.58 -45.45 -38.29
N HIS A 12 -8.34 -45.45 -38.76
CA HIS A 12 -7.33 -46.37 -38.30
C HIS A 12 -7.10 -46.15 -36.80
N ASN A 13 -7.59 -47.09 -36.01
CA ASN A 13 -7.33 -47.24 -34.59
C ASN A 13 -5.81 -47.46 -34.42
N ARG A 14 -5.03 -46.37 -34.29
CA ARG A 14 -3.58 -46.45 -34.06
C ARG A 14 -3.31 -47.32 -32.84
N THR A 15 -2.85 -48.54 -33.08
CA THR A 15 -2.31 -49.42 -32.06
C THR A 15 -1.04 -48.77 -31.53
N ARG A 16 -1.09 -48.36 -30.25
CA ARG A 16 0.08 -47.80 -29.58
C ARG A 16 1.15 -48.88 -29.44
N THR A 17 2.40 -48.48 -29.51
CA THR A 17 3.60 -49.32 -29.42
C THR A 17 4.35 -49.07 -28.11
N ILE A 18 5.36 -49.89 -27.80
CA ILE A 18 6.23 -49.65 -26.65
C ILE A 18 7.04 -48.33 -26.79
N LYS A 19 7.40 -47.95 -28.03
CA LYS A 19 8.06 -46.67 -28.32
C LYS A 19 7.17 -45.49 -27.93
N ASP A 20 5.86 -45.58 -28.13
CA ASP A 20 4.92 -44.54 -27.68
C ASP A 20 4.92 -44.40 -26.16
N MET A 21 5.13 -45.50 -25.41
CA MET A 21 5.21 -45.48 -23.95
C MET A 21 6.54 -44.89 -23.46
N GLN A 22 7.63 -45.16 -24.15
CA GLN A 22 8.95 -44.56 -23.87
C GLN A 22 8.92 -43.05 -24.10
N ILE A 23 8.39 -42.59 -25.24
CA ILE A 23 8.21 -41.15 -25.53
C ILE A 23 7.30 -40.50 -24.48
N LEU A 24 6.23 -41.18 -24.05
CA LEU A 24 5.33 -40.67 -22.99
C LEU A 24 6.05 -40.51 -21.66
N ALA A 25 6.98 -41.41 -21.34
CA ALA A 25 7.79 -41.32 -20.13
C ALA A 25 8.81 -40.19 -20.18
N GLU A 26 9.49 -40.02 -21.32
CA GLU A 26 10.47 -38.94 -21.55
C GLU A 26 9.83 -37.56 -21.43
N LYS A 27 8.62 -37.37 -21.96
CA LYS A 27 7.83 -36.13 -21.80
C LYS A 27 7.56 -35.77 -20.33
N ARG A 28 7.66 -36.73 -19.41
CA ARG A 28 7.48 -36.55 -17.97
C ARG A 28 8.79 -36.72 -17.19
N GLU A 29 9.92 -36.57 -17.88
CA GLU A 29 11.27 -36.69 -17.35
C GLU A 29 11.47 -38.04 -16.62
N GLY A 30 10.97 -39.13 -17.20
CA GLY A 30 11.13 -40.48 -16.68
C GLY A 30 11.31 -41.52 -17.78
N PHE A 31 11.25 -42.79 -17.40
CA PHE A 31 11.56 -43.93 -18.26
C PHE A 31 10.44 -44.98 -18.20
N CYS A 32 10.13 -45.58 -19.34
CA CYS A 32 9.41 -46.85 -19.42
C CYS A 32 10.46 -47.95 -19.44
N ILE A 33 10.53 -48.75 -18.37
CA ILE A 33 11.54 -49.81 -18.20
C ILE A 33 11.13 -51.07 -18.98
N SER A 34 9.83 -51.29 -19.16
CA SER A 34 9.34 -52.43 -19.93
C SER A 34 9.77 -52.36 -21.40
N ASN A 35 10.13 -53.51 -21.95
CA ASN A 35 10.55 -53.66 -23.35
C ASN A 35 9.41 -54.09 -24.29
N GLU A 36 8.29 -54.55 -23.73
CA GLU A 36 7.16 -55.08 -24.50
C GLU A 36 5.86 -54.36 -24.14
N TYR A 37 5.05 -54.04 -25.15
CA TYR A 37 3.71 -53.48 -24.99
C TYR A 37 2.69 -54.47 -25.55
N ILE A 38 1.92 -55.09 -24.67
CA ILE A 38 0.87 -56.05 -25.06
C ILE A 38 -0.43 -55.30 -25.37
N ASN A 39 -0.94 -54.52 -24.41
CA ASN A 39 -2.14 -53.70 -24.59
C ASN A 39 -2.20 -52.58 -23.54
N ARG A 40 -3.25 -51.74 -23.61
CA ARG A 40 -3.39 -50.57 -22.74
C ARG A 40 -3.69 -50.90 -21.27
N GLN A 41 -4.10 -52.12 -20.96
CA GLN A 41 -4.49 -52.58 -19.62
C GLN A 41 -3.33 -53.27 -18.90
N ASN A 42 -2.47 -53.97 -19.64
CA ASN A 42 -1.33 -54.68 -19.08
C ASN A 42 -0.35 -53.70 -18.41
N PRO A 43 -0.03 -53.90 -17.12
CA PRO A 43 0.92 -53.03 -16.41
C PRO A 43 2.30 -53.04 -17.08
N LEU A 44 2.88 -51.85 -17.24
CA LEU A 44 4.30 -51.67 -17.55
C LEU A 44 5.03 -51.17 -16.30
N GLU A 45 6.35 -51.33 -16.30
CA GLU A 45 7.24 -50.75 -15.31
C GLU A 45 7.72 -49.37 -15.75
N TRP A 46 7.61 -48.42 -14.84
CA TRP A 46 7.93 -47.01 -15.06
C TRP A 46 8.90 -46.52 -13.99
N GLN A 47 9.73 -45.55 -14.34
CA GLN A 47 10.64 -44.86 -13.45
C GLN A 47 10.53 -43.35 -13.63
N CYS A 48 10.50 -42.59 -12.55
CA CYS A 48 10.49 -41.12 -12.62
C CYS A 48 11.92 -40.55 -12.51
N LYS A 49 12.09 -39.25 -12.77
CA LYS A 49 13.35 -38.52 -12.60
C LYS A 49 14.08 -38.79 -11.28
N LYS A 50 13.32 -38.96 -10.18
CA LYS A 50 13.87 -39.23 -8.84
C LYS A 50 14.25 -40.70 -8.59
N GLY A 51 14.15 -41.57 -9.60
CA GLY A 51 14.53 -42.98 -9.51
C GLY A 51 13.46 -43.93 -8.97
N HIS A 52 12.31 -43.44 -8.50
CA HIS A 52 11.22 -44.30 -8.02
C HIS A 52 10.68 -45.18 -9.15
N LYS A 53 10.59 -46.49 -8.92
CA LYS A 53 10.04 -47.49 -9.87
C LYS A 53 8.64 -47.94 -9.44
N TRP A 54 7.72 -48.09 -10.39
CA TRP A 54 6.36 -48.60 -10.11
C TRP A 54 5.74 -49.30 -11.31
N LYS A 55 4.76 -50.19 -11.04
CA LYS A 55 3.93 -50.84 -12.06
C LYS A 55 2.63 -50.06 -12.27
N ALA A 56 2.30 -49.75 -13.51
CA ALA A 56 1.04 -49.10 -13.87
C ALA A 56 0.63 -49.41 -15.31
N SER A 57 -0.68 -49.48 -15.57
CA SER A 57 -1.19 -49.70 -16.92
C SER A 57 -1.02 -48.43 -17.79
N PRO A 58 -0.66 -48.58 -19.08
CA PRO A 58 -0.61 -47.50 -20.04
C PRO A 58 -1.87 -46.62 -20.05
N LYS A 59 -3.06 -47.23 -19.93
CA LYS A 59 -4.33 -46.52 -19.82
C LYS A 59 -4.34 -45.50 -18.69
N ASN A 60 -3.81 -45.84 -17.51
CA ASN A 60 -3.78 -44.95 -16.36
C ASN A 60 -2.73 -43.85 -16.50
N ILE A 61 -1.57 -44.18 -17.09
CA ILE A 61 -0.50 -43.22 -17.34
C ILE A 61 -0.93 -42.16 -18.37
N ILE A 62 -1.55 -42.60 -19.47
CA ILE A 62 -2.13 -41.73 -20.51
C ILE A 62 -3.20 -40.82 -19.91
N LYS A 63 -4.03 -41.33 -18.99
CA LYS A 63 -5.04 -40.52 -18.27
C LYS A 63 -4.46 -39.48 -17.30
N GLY A 64 -3.15 -39.50 -17.02
CA GLY A 64 -2.50 -38.51 -16.15
C GLY A 64 -1.85 -39.06 -14.88
N SER A 65 -2.02 -40.34 -14.55
CA SER A 65 -1.33 -40.94 -13.40
C SER A 65 0.17 -41.05 -13.66
N TRP A 66 1.01 -40.87 -12.64
CA TRP A 66 2.47 -40.99 -12.74
C TRP A 66 3.06 -41.61 -11.47
N CYS A 67 4.12 -41.03 -10.91
CA CYS A 67 4.76 -41.53 -9.71
C CYS A 67 4.00 -41.15 -8.42
N ARG A 68 3.50 -42.16 -7.69
CA ARG A 68 2.84 -41.96 -6.39
C ARG A 68 3.79 -41.42 -5.32
N GLN A 69 5.03 -41.88 -5.29
CA GLN A 69 6.03 -41.43 -4.31
C GLN A 69 6.40 -39.96 -4.52
N CYS A 70 6.52 -39.50 -5.76
CA CYS A 70 6.67 -38.06 -6.05
C CYS A 70 5.41 -37.24 -5.75
N ARG A 71 4.24 -37.89 -5.69
CA ARG A 71 2.96 -37.25 -5.34
C ARG A 71 2.78 -37.11 -3.82
N CYS A 72 3.32 -38.05 -3.04
CA CYS A 72 3.27 -37.99 -1.58
C CYS A 72 4.11 -36.81 -1.07
N LEU A 73 3.49 -35.97 -0.26
CA LEU A 73 4.15 -34.89 0.45
C LEU A 73 4.89 -35.46 1.66
N ASN A 74 6.13 -35.02 1.88
CA ASN A 74 6.95 -35.39 3.04
C ASN A 74 7.76 -34.17 3.53
N ILE A 75 8.47 -34.33 4.64
CA ILE A 75 9.27 -33.25 5.24
C ILE A 75 10.41 -32.78 4.32
N ASP A 76 11.04 -33.68 3.57
CA ASP A 76 12.12 -33.34 2.63
C ASP A 76 11.64 -32.40 1.53
N ILE A 77 10.40 -32.59 1.04
CA ILE A 77 9.79 -31.67 0.07
C ILE A 77 9.63 -30.27 0.68
N ALA A 78 9.26 -30.17 1.95
CA ALA A 78 9.15 -28.88 2.63
C ALA A 78 10.51 -28.19 2.75
N ILE A 79 11.55 -28.94 3.15
CA ILE A 79 12.92 -28.42 3.28
C ILE A 79 13.45 -27.92 1.93
N ASN A 80 13.31 -28.73 0.87
CA ASN A 80 13.76 -28.35 -0.47
C ASN A 80 13.05 -27.09 -1.00
N ILE A 81 11.71 -27.03 -0.89
CA ILE A 81 10.95 -25.84 -1.33
C ILE A 81 11.38 -24.60 -0.53
N ALA A 82 11.68 -24.75 0.76
CA ALA A 82 12.16 -23.64 1.56
C ALA A 82 13.53 -23.14 1.06
N GLN A 83 14.47 -24.05 0.80
CA GLN A 83 15.80 -23.72 0.27
C GLN A 83 15.73 -23.05 -1.11
N GLU A 84 14.94 -23.59 -2.04
CA GLU A 84 14.72 -22.99 -3.37
C GLU A 84 14.17 -21.56 -3.30
N ARG A 85 13.40 -21.25 -2.24
CA ARG A 85 12.82 -19.91 -2.00
C ARG A 85 13.67 -19.06 -1.05
N GLY A 86 14.93 -19.44 -0.83
CA GLY A 86 15.90 -18.70 0.00
C GLY A 86 15.54 -18.69 1.49
N GLY A 87 14.82 -19.68 1.99
CA GLY A 87 14.43 -19.78 3.39
C GLY A 87 14.63 -21.17 3.99
N LYS A 88 13.99 -21.42 5.13
CA LYS A 88 14.11 -22.65 5.91
C LYS A 88 12.74 -23.16 6.34
N CYS A 89 12.57 -24.48 6.33
CA CYS A 89 11.49 -25.14 7.05
C CYS A 89 12.01 -25.44 8.46
N LEU A 90 11.29 -24.97 9.49
CA LEU A 90 11.68 -25.13 10.90
C LEU A 90 10.92 -26.29 11.57
N SER A 91 9.89 -26.84 10.93
CA SER A 91 9.22 -28.04 11.41
C SER A 91 10.12 -29.26 11.26
N THR A 92 10.06 -30.16 12.24
CA THR A 92 10.82 -31.43 12.26
C THR A 92 10.06 -32.58 11.61
N GLU A 93 8.73 -32.48 11.51
CA GLU A 93 7.86 -33.54 10.99
C GLU A 93 6.76 -33.01 10.06
N TYR A 94 6.30 -33.86 9.14
CA TYR A 94 5.13 -33.62 8.30
C TYR A 94 4.02 -34.61 8.67
N LYS A 95 2.90 -34.11 9.19
CA LYS A 95 1.75 -34.94 9.60
C LYS A 95 0.80 -35.22 8.45
N ASN A 96 0.27 -34.17 7.82
CA ASN A 96 -0.69 -34.26 6.73
C ASN A 96 -0.80 -32.92 5.96
N SER A 97 -1.62 -32.90 4.91
CA SER A 97 -1.75 -31.77 3.98
C SER A 97 -2.34 -30.49 4.60
N ASN A 98 -2.99 -30.60 5.75
CA ASN A 98 -3.73 -29.53 6.40
C ASN A 98 -3.01 -28.99 7.63
N THR A 99 -2.07 -29.75 8.19
CA THR A 99 -1.30 -29.35 9.37
C THR A 99 -0.32 -28.23 8.98
N PRO A 100 -0.40 -27.05 9.63
CA PRO A 100 0.55 -25.98 9.37
C PRO A 100 1.96 -26.37 9.78
N MET A 101 2.93 -26.06 8.92
CA MET A 101 4.36 -26.17 9.20
C MET A 101 4.93 -24.78 9.46
N LEU A 102 6.04 -24.70 10.20
CA LEU A 102 6.74 -23.45 10.50
C LEU A 102 7.80 -23.18 9.43
N TRP A 103 7.79 -21.96 8.88
CA TRP A 103 8.65 -21.52 7.78
C TRP A 103 9.38 -20.24 8.18
N ARG A 104 10.59 -20.04 7.66
CA ARG A 104 11.38 -18.81 7.78
C ARG A 104 11.88 -18.35 6.40
N CYS A 105 11.74 -17.08 6.04
CA CYS A 105 12.30 -16.54 4.77
C CYS A 105 13.70 -15.93 4.95
N ILE A 106 14.32 -15.50 3.84
CA ILE A 106 15.65 -14.87 3.85
C ILE A 106 15.75 -13.63 4.74
N LYS A 107 14.64 -12.87 4.87
CA LYS A 107 14.55 -11.68 5.74
C LYS A 107 14.27 -12.03 7.21
N GLY A 108 14.27 -13.32 7.58
CA GLY A 108 14.04 -13.76 8.96
C GLY A 108 12.57 -13.89 9.38
N HIS A 109 11.60 -13.51 8.53
CA HIS A 109 10.19 -13.62 8.90
C HIS A 109 9.77 -15.07 9.09
N GLU A 110 9.08 -15.35 10.20
CA GLU A 110 8.51 -16.66 10.51
C GLU A 110 7.00 -16.69 10.35
N TRP A 111 6.47 -17.81 9.84
CA TRP A 111 5.03 -18.01 9.74
C TRP A 111 4.63 -19.48 9.67
N TYR A 112 3.38 -19.76 10.06
CA TYR A 112 2.75 -21.06 9.92
C TYR A 112 1.97 -21.15 8.61
N ALA A 113 2.19 -22.22 7.84
CA ALA A 113 1.41 -22.53 6.64
C ALA A 113 1.47 -24.03 6.31
N PRO A 114 0.38 -24.63 5.77
CA PRO A 114 0.43 -26.00 5.28
C PRO A 114 1.33 -26.13 4.03
N LEU A 115 2.01 -27.27 3.88
CA LEU A 115 2.91 -27.56 2.75
C LEU A 115 2.22 -27.44 1.39
N THR A 116 0.98 -27.89 1.28
CA THR A 116 0.15 -27.75 0.07
C THR A 116 0.02 -26.29 -0.38
N ARG A 117 -0.24 -25.38 0.57
CA ARG A 117 -0.37 -23.95 0.31
C ARG A 117 0.94 -23.36 -0.21
N ILE A 118 2.07 -23.79 0.34
CA ILE A 118 3.39 -23.30 -0.07
C ILE A 118 3.78 -23.86 -1.44
N LYS A 119 3.54 -25.14 -1.69
CA LYS A 119 3.85 -25.85 -2.94
C LYS A 119 3.00 -25.35 -4.11
N ASP A 120 1.68 -25.30 -3.92
CA ASP A 120 0.74 -25.09 -5.02
C ASP A 120 0.43 -23.61 -5.27
N LYS A 121 0.68 -22.72 -4.28
CA LYS A 121 0.49 -21.27 -4.47
C LYS A 121 1.82 -20.56 -4.66
N LYS A 122 1.85 -19.61 -5.61
CA LYS A 122 3.00 -18.71 -5.89
C LYS A 122 3.29 -17.69 -4.77
N ARG A 123 2.78 -17.88 -3.55
CA ARG A 123 2.99 -16.98 -2.41
C ARG A 123 3.88 -17.68 -1.39
N TRP A 124 5.02 -17.06 -1.09
CA TRP A 124 6.01 -17.58 -0.15
C TRP A 124 5.85 -16.93 1.23
N CYS A 125 6.41 -15.74 1.40
CA CYS A 125 6.33 -14.97 2.62
C CYS A 125 5.35 -13.80 2.43
N ALA A 126 4.27 -13.75 3.20
CA ALA A 126 3.29 -12.66 3.14
C ALA A 126 3.92 -11.30 3.52
N GLN A 127 4.94 -11.31 4.37
CA GLN A 127 5.67 -10.11 4.78
C GLN A 127 6.53 -9.57 3.63
N CYS A 128 7.34 -10.42 2.98
CA CYS A 128 8.11 -10.03 1.80
C CYS A 128 7.23 -9.64 0.60
N ALA A 129 6.05 -10.23 0.47
CA ALA A 129 5.08 -9.87 -0.57
C ALA A 129 4.33 -8.55 -0.27
N GLY A 130 4.65 -7.87 0.83
CA GLY A 130 4.02 -6.60 1.22
C GLY A 130 2.58 -6.72 1.72
N ILE A 131 2.11 -7.95 1.98
CA ILE A 131 0.73 -8.27 2.44
C ILE A 131 0.61 -8.15 3.97
N LYS A 132 1.72 -8.25 4.71
CA LYS A 132 1.75 -8.13 6.18
C LYS A 132 2.94 -7.24 6.58
N PRO A 133 2.78 -6.19 7.39
CA PRO A 133 3.91 -5.33 7.78
C PRO A 133 4.93 -6.02 8.65
N CYS A 134 6.17 -5.56 8.52
CA CYS A 134 7.33 -6.00 9.28
C CYS A 134 7.61 -5.00 10.41
N GLY A 135 6.88 -5.11 11.51
CA GLY A 135 7.24 -4.50 12.79
C GLY A 135 7.48 -2.98 12.78
N LEU A 136 8.18 -2.53 13.82
CA LEU A 136 8.53 -1.12 14.01
C LEU A 136 9.56 -0.63 12.99
N GLU A 137 10.48 -1.49 12.57
CA GLU A 137 11.54 -1.19 11.59
C GLU A 137 10.94 -0.72 10.27
N ALA A 138 9.91 -1.40 9.74
CA ALA A 138 9.24 -0.95 8.52
C ALA A 138 8.53 0.41 8.69
N CYS A 139 8.08 0.73 9.90
CA CYS A 139 7.51 2.04 10.22
C CYS A 139 8.58 3.13 10.22
N GLN A 140 9.77 2.82 10.73
CA GLN A 140 10.90 3.75 10.71
C GLN A 140 11.45 3.96 9.29
N GLU A 141 11.61 2.88 8.52
CA GLU A 141 12.05 2.95 7.11
C GLU A 141 11.10 3.78 6.25
N ILE A 142 9.78 3.56 6.36
CA ILE A 142 8.83 4.35 5.56
C ILE A 142 8.87 5.82 5.95
N ALA A 143 9.01 6.13 7.24
CA ALA A 143 9.11 7.52 7.68
C ALA A 143 10.37 8.18 7.13
N TYR A 144 11.51 7.49 7.22
CA TYR A 144 12.77 7.95 6.64
C TYR A 144 12.65 8.19 5.13
N SER A 145 12.06 7.24 4.39
CA SER A 145 11.84 7.35 2.94
C SER A 145 10.97 8.54 2.52
N LYS A 146 10.15 9.05 3.45
CA LYS A 146 9.26 10.18 3.24
C LYS A 146 9.81 11.49 3.83
N GLY A 147 11.07 11.50 4.28
CA GLY A 147 11.72 12.66 4.88
C GLY A 147 11.20 12.97 6.28
N GLY A 148 10.92 11.94 7.10
CA GLY A 148 10.45 12.11 8.47
C GLY A 148 10.86 10.97 9.40
N ALA A 149 10.21 10.89 10.56
CA ALA A 149 10.50 9.90 11.59
C ALA A 149 9.21 9.26 12.14
N CYS A 150 9.30 7.99 12.53
CA CYS A 150 8.29 7.32 13.34
C CYS A 150 8.66 7.50 14.81
N LEU A 151 7.77 8.09 15.61
CA LEU A 151 8.00 8.40 17.02
C LEU A 151 7.48 7.30 17.97
N SER A 152 6.60 6.43 17.49
CA SER A 152 6.13 5.29 18.28
C SER A 152 7.27 4.29 18.53
N THR A 153 7.27 3.69 19.73
CA THR A 153 8.25 2.67 20.14
C THR A 153 7.72 1.25 20.01
N GLU A 154 6.41 1.09 19.76
CA GLU A 154 5.77 -0.21 19.63
C GLU A 154 4.93 -0.29 18.35
N TYR A 155 4.98 -1.45 17.70
CA TYR A 155 4.12 -1.79 16.57
C TYR A 155 3.17 -2.93 16.96
N LYS A 156 1.87 -2.65 17.00
CA LYS A 156 0.84 -3.65 17.30
C LYS A 156 0.30 -4.30 16.03
N ASN A 157 -0.26 -3.49 15.13
CA ASN A 157 -0.81 -3.95 13.86
C ASN A 157 -0.96 -2.79 12.86
N LEU A 158 -1.49 -3.10 11.67
CA LEU A 158 -1.69 -2.19 10.54
C LEU A 158 -2.56 -0.96 10.83
N ASN A 159 -3.55 -1.11 11.71
CA ASN A 159 -4.65 -0.17 11.87
C ASN A 159 -4.55 0.63 13.17
N VAL A 160 -3.74 0.17 14.14
CA VAL A 160 -3.45 0.95 15.36
C VAL A 160 -2.70 2.22 14.97
N LEU A 161 -3.13 3.34 15.57
CA LEU A 161 -2.51 4.63 15.36
C LEU A 161 -1.08 4.64 15.91
N MET A 162 -0.18 5.21 15.13
CA MET A 162 1.21 5.46 15.47
C MET A 162 1.50 6.95 15.31
N GLN A 163 2.51 7.43 16.02
CA GLN A 163 2.92 8.82 15.99
C GLN A 163 4.04 9.01 14.95
N TRP A 164 3.89 10.01 14.11
CA TRP A 164 4.77 10.34 12.98
C TRP A 164 5.25 11.78 13.08
N LYS A 165 6.41 12.08 12.49
CA LYS A 165 7.01 13.42 12.40
C LYS A 165 7.52 13.65 10.97
N CYS A 166 7.30 14.82 10.38
CA CYS A 166 7.90 15.19 9.09
C CYS A 166 9.16 16.06 9.25
N ASP A 167 9.82 16.36 8.14
CA ASP A 167 10.99 17.27 8.05
C ASP A 167 10.73 18.66 8.66
N LYS A 168 9.52 19.19 8.50
CA LYS A 168 9.05 20.44 9.12
C LYS A 168 8.61 20.32 10.59
N ASP A 169 8.96 19.22 11.26
CA ASP A 169 8.63 18.92 12.67
C ASP A 169 7.13 18.83 13.03
N HIS A 170 6.23 18.76 12.04
CA HIS A 170 4.83 18.48 12.35
C HIS A 170 4.67 17.04 12.84
N LYS A 171 3.93 16.86 13.93
CA LYS A 171 3.64 15.54 14.53
C LYS A 171 2.16 15.19 14.36
N TRP A 172 1.86 13.96 13.94
CA TRP A 172 0.47 13.49 13.84
C TRP A 172 0.34 12.01 14.18
N PHE A 173 -0.90 11.60 14.41
CA PHE A 173 -1.28 10.20 14.55
C PHE A 173 -1.87 9.67 13.24
N ALA A 174 -1.36 8.53 12.79
CA ALA A 174 -1.91 7.80 11.65
C ALA A 174 -1.58 6.31 11.78
N SER A 175 -2.39 5.44 11.19
CA SER A 175 -2.09 4.02 11.14
C SER A 175 -1.01 3.73 10.08
N PHE A 176 -0.21 2.68 10.27
CA PHE A 176 0.80 2.29 9.28
C PHE A 176 0.17 1.99 7.91
N ASN A 177 -1.01 1.37 7.89
CA ASN A 177 -1.76 1.12 6.66
C ASN A 177 -2.16 2.43 5.95
N GLY A 178 -2.61 3.41 6.74
CA GLY A 178 -2.94 4.75 6.25
C GLY A 178 -1.71 5.40 5.61
N ILE A 179 -0.58 5.43 6.32
CA ILE A 179 0.68 6.02 5.82
C ILE A 179 1.17 5.34 4.53
N LYS A 180 1.11 4.02 4.45
CA LYS A 180 1.59 3.25 3.30
C LYS A 180 0.81 3.55 2.02
N HIS A 181 -0.49 3.78 2.14
CA HIS A 181 -1.39 3.96 1.00
C HIS A 181 -1.88 5.41 0.82
N ALA A 182 -1.47 6.32 1.70
CA ALA A 182 -1.84 7.73 1.61
C ALA A 182 -1.23 8.41 0.38
N ARG A 183 -2.02 9.30 -0.23
CA ARG A 183 -1.55 10.21 -1.29
C ARG A 183 -0.67 11.34 -0.76
N SER A 184 -0.69 11.57 0.55
CA SER A 184 0.08 12.63 1.23
C SER A 184 0.81 12.07 2.44
N TRP A 185 2.03 12.56 2.66
CA TRP A 185 2.88 12.14 3.77
C TRP A 185 2.44 12.78 5.08
N CYS A 186 2.42 14.10 5.11
CA CYS A 186 2.09 14.90 6.28
C CYS A 186 0.80 15.69 6.00
N PRO A 187 -0.24 15.56 6.85
CA PRO A 187 -1.51 16.25 6.64
C PRO A 187 -1.33 17.77 6.69
N TYR A 188 -0.40 18.27 7.52
CA TYR A 188 -0.07 19.69 7.61
C TYR A 188 0.64 20.24 6.37
N CYS A 189 1.41 19.38 5.68
CA CYS A 189 2.12 19.78 4.46
C CYS A 189 1.24 19.73 3.21
N LEU A 190 0.07 19.08 3.26
CA LEU A 190 -0.78 18.87 2.09
C LEU A 190 -2.21 19.44 2.23
N ASN A 191 -2.77 19.54 3.44
CA ASN A 191 -4.02 20.28 3.65
C ASN A 191 -3.74 21.76 3.52
N LYS A 192 -4.65 22.48 2.84
CA LYS A 192 -4.69 23.94 2.88
C LYS A 192 -4.71 24.34 4.35
N HIS A 193 -3.60 24.88 4.83
CA HIS A 193 -3.35 25.26 6.23
C HIS A 193 -4.54 26.06 6.83
N GLU A 194 -5.27 26.77 5.98
CA GLU A 194 -6.57 27.42 6.22
C GLU A 194 -7.64 26.50 6.84
N ASN A 195 -7.87 25.30 6.28
CA ASN A 195 -8.88 24.37 6.79
C ASN A 195 -8.51 23.82 8.16
N LEU A 196 -7.22 23.54 8.38
CA LEU A 196 -6.76 23.10 9.69
C LEU A 196 -6.93 24.19 10.74
N CYS A 197 -6.55 25.43 10.43
CA CYS A 197 -6.78 26.56 11.32
C CYS A 197 -8.26 26.72 11.64
N ARG A 198 -9.12 26.57 10.62
CA ARG A 198 -10.59 26.62 10.75
C ARG A 198 -11.12 25.53 11.67
N ASP A 199 -10.67 24.28 11.52
CA ASP A 199 -11.12 23.17 12.36
C ASP A 199 -10.72 23.37 13.83
N ILE A 200 -9.48 23.80 14.07
CA ILE A 200 -8.96 24.03 15.43
C ILE A 200 -9.76 25.12 16.15
N ILE A 201 -9.91 26.29 15.53
CA ILE A 201 -10.65 27.38 16.16
C ILE A 201 -12.14 27.05 16.31
N THR A 202 -12.71 26.30 15.37
CA THR A 202 -14.11 25.82 15.46
C THR A 202 -14.33 24.95 16.69
N ASN A 203 -13.36 24.09 17.03
CA ASN A 203 -13.46 23.25 18.23
C ASN A 203 -13.37 24.05 19.54
N ILE A 204 -12.80 25.26 19.51
CA ILE A 204 -12.60 26.10 20.69
C ILE A 204 -13.75 27.10 20.87
N LEU A 205 -14.11 27.83 19.81
CA LEU A 205 -15.08 28.93 19.87
C LEU A 205 -16.45 28.58 19.24
N GLY A 206 -16.59 27.39 18.66
CA GLY A 206 -17.73 27.04 17.81
C GLY A 206 -17.56 27.51 16.36
N PRO A 207 -18.53 27.28 15.46
CA PRO A 207 -18.36 27.55 14.04
C PRO A 207 -18.17 29.06 13.74
N PRO A 208 -17.27 29.42 12.79
CA PRO A 208 -17.09 30.80 12.35
C PRO A 208 -18.29 31.28 11.54
N SER A 209 -18.35 32.61 11.32
CA SER A 209 -19.35 33.21 10.43
C SER A 209 -19.19 32.69 9.00
N GLY A 210 -20.31 32.44 8.32
CA GLY A 210 -20.34 32.15 6.88
C GLY A 210 -19.99 33.35 6.00
N ILE A 211 -19.94 34.55 6.58
CA ILE A 211 -19.65 35.81 5.86
C ILE A 211 -18.13 35.95 5.70
N ARG A 212 -17.63 35.55 4.52
CA ARG A 212 -16.21 35.69 4.17
C ARG A 212 -15.81 37.08 3.68
N ARG A 213 -16.76 37.88 3.21
CA ARG A 213 -16.52 39.25 2.71
C ARG A 213 -17.47 40.23 3.41
N PRO A 214 -17.19 40.63 4.65
CA PRO A 214 -17.99 41.63 5.35
C PRO A 214 -18.08 42.94 4.57
N ASP A 215 -19.20 43.66 4.70
CA ASP A 215 -19.45 44.90 3.95
C ASP A 215 -18.43 46.00 4.26
N PHE A 216 -17.89 46.03 5.48
CA PHE A 216 -16.88 47.01 5.88
C PHE A 216 -15.54 46.84 5.15
N LEU A 217 -15.32 45.71 4.48
CA LEU A 217 -14.12 45.49 3.65
C LEU A 217 -14.28 45.96 2.20
N LYS A 218 -15.40 46.62 1.85
CA LYS A 218 -15.62 47.19 0.51
C LYS A 218 -14.94 48.54 0.38
N THR A 219 -14.23 48.74 -0.71
CA THR A 219 -13.65 50.04 -1.08
C THR A 219 -13.99 50.37 -2.54
N LEU A 220 -13.69 51.61 -2.97
CA LEU A 220 -13.82 52.00 -4.39
C LEU A 220 -12.98 51.10 -5.32
N GLU A 221 -11.82 50.64 -4.85
CA GLU A 221 -10.95 49.72 -5.58
C GLU A 221 -11.44 48.26 -5.50
N TYR A 222 -12.06 47.88 -4.37
CA TYR A 222 -12.57 46.53 -4.12
C TYR A 222 -14.09 46.55 -3.83
N PRO A 223 -14.96 46.76 -4.84
CA PRO A 223 -16.41 46.92 -4.64
C PRO A 223 -17.09 45.64 -4.13
N ARG A 224 -16.47 44.48 -4.33
CA ARG A 224 -16.93 43.19 -3.79
C ARG A 224 -16.45 42.90 -2.37
N GLY A 225 -15.59 43.75 -1.81
CA GLY A 225 -14.96 43.56 -0.51
C GLY A 225 -13.75 42.63 -0.53
N LEU A 226 -12.83 42.86 0.41
CA LEU A 226 -11.75 41.93 0.73
C LEU A 226 -12.29 40.70 1.47
N GLU A 227 -11.58 39.57 1.34
CA GLU A 227 -11.96 38.30 1.98
C GLU A 227 -11.19 38.11 3.28
N LEU A 228 -11.86 37.59 4.31
CA LEU A 228 -11.26 37.07 5.53
C LEU A 228 -11.32 35.53 5.52
N ASP A 229 -10.23 34.87 5.87
CA ASP A 229 -10.18 33.40 5.89
C ASP A 229 -11.09 32.83 7.00
N ILE A 230 -11.00 33.38 8.21
CA ILE A 230 -11.79 32.96 9.37
C ILE A 230 -12.29 34.21 10.09
N TYR A 231 -13.61 34.33 10.26
CA TYR A 231 -14.23 35.53 10.84
C TYR A 231 -15.22 35.19 11.96
N TYR A 232 -15.02 35.83 13.11
CA TYR A 232 -15.85 35.74 14.32
C TYR A 232 -16.34 37.14 14.71
N PRO A 233 -17.40 37.66 14.08
CA PRO A 233 -17.95 38.98 14.40
C PRO A 233 -18.32 39.13 15.88
N GLN A 234 -18.87 38.07 16.47
CA GLN A 234 -19.28 38.06 17.89
C GLN A 234 -18.12 38.22 18.88
N HIS A 235 -16.89 37.93 18.44
CA HIS A 235 -15.68 38.06 19.25
C HIS A 235 -14.80 39.22 18.77
N GLY A 236 -15.24 40.01 17.79
CA GLY A 236 -14.43 41.06 17.18
C GLY A 236 -13.10 40.50 16.63
N LEU A 237 -13.09 39.28 16.09
CA LEU A 237 -11.87 38.56 15.73
C LEU A 237 -11.90 38.10 14.27
N ALA A 238 -10.79 38.28 13.58
CA ALA A 238 -10.52 37.64 12.29
C ALA A 238 -9.14 36.99 12.29
N ILE A 239 -9.01 35.84 11.63
CA ILE A 239 -7.73 35.15 11.43
C ILE A 239 -7.46 35.00 9.94
N GLU A 240 -6.26 35.39 9.54
CA GLU A 240 -5.71 35.22 8.20
C GLU A 240 -4.61 34.17 8.19
N VAL A 241 -4.68 33.23 7.26
CA VAL A 241 -3.74 32.12 7.14
C VAL A 241 -2.74 32.43 6.03
N GLN A 242 -1.55 32.83 6.45
CA GLN A 242 -0.57 33.47 5.59
C GLN A 242 0.39 32.46 4.97
N GLY A 243 0.38 32.38 3.64
CA GLY A 243 1.30 31.56 2.85
C GLY A 243 2.66 32.23 2.59
N ILE A 244 3.63 31.46 2.10
CA ILE A 244 4.98 31.96 1.73
C ILE A 244 4.93 33.12 0.71
N GLN A 245 3.86 33.18 -0.07
CA GLN A 245 3.61 34.23 -1.06
C GLN A 245 3.47 35.64 -0.47
N HIS A 246 3.07 35.77 0.81
CA HIS A 246 2.92 37.08 1.47
C HIS A 246 4.23 37.63 2.02
N ARG A 247 5.29 36.80 2.08
CA ARG A 247 6.60 37.20 2.61
C ARG A 247 7.65 37.36 1.51
N GLN A 248 7.56 36.60 0.42
CA GLN A 248 8.59 36.56 -0.61
C GLN A 248 7.99 36.43 -2.01
N TYR A 249 8.61 37.15 -2.95
CA TYR A 249 8.36 36.97 -4.37
C TYR A 249 8.66 35.52 -4.79
N ARG A 250 7.70 34.91 -5.47
CA ARG A 250 7.76 33.55 -6.00
C ARG A 250 7.14 33.58 -7.38
N LYS A 251 7.92 33.22 -8.42
CA LYS A 251 7.45 33.15 -9.83
C LYS A 251 6.18 32.33 -10.04
N ARG A 252 5.91 31.38 -9.14
CA ARG A 252 4.70 30.53 -9.18
C ARG A 252 3.43 31.28 -8.75
N PHE A 253 3.55 32.31 -7.91
CA PHE A 253 2.42 33.04 -7.33
C PHE A 253 2.35 34.50 -7.81
N HIS A 254 3.46 35.05 -8.29
CA HIS A 254 3.58 36.43 -8.77
C HIS A 254 4.17 36.40 -10.18
N LYS A 255 3.57 37.15 -11.12
CA LYS A 255 4.09 37.24 -12.49
C LYS A 255 5.26 38.22 -12.57
N ASN A 256 5.26 39.23 -11.72
CA ASN A 256 6.28 40.28 -11.63
C ASN A 256 6.31 40.88 -10.21
N GLU A 257 7.33 41.68 -9.88
CA GLU A 257 7.51 42.27 -8.55
C GLU A 257 6.39 43.25 -8.18
N LYS A 258 5.78 43.92 -9.18
CA LYS A 258 4.62 44.81 -8.98
C LYS A 258 3.38 44.08 -8.44
N ASP A 259 3.18 42.81 -8.81
CA ASP A 259 2.09 42.00 -8.26
C ASP A 259 2.32 41.69 -6.76
N PHE A 260 3.57 41.57 -6.32
CA PHE A 260 3.93 41.38 -4.91
C PHE A 260 3.73 42.67 -4.11
N GLU A 261 4.08 43.84 -4.66
CA GLU A 261 3.80 45.14 -4.03
C GLU A 261 2.29 45.37 -3.85
N LYS A 262 1.48 45.04 -4.85
CA LYS A 262 0.00 45.09 -4.75
C LYS A 262 -0.53 44.16 -3.66
N GLN A 263 0.08 42.99 -3.49
CA GLN A 263 -0.30 42.05 -2.43
C GLN A 263 -0.03 42.66 -1.05
N LEU A 264 1.12 43.31 -0.85
CA LEU A 264 1.46 44.01 0.41
C LEU A 264 0.50 45.17 0.70
N ILE A 265 0.19 46.00 -0.31
CA ILE A 265 -0.76 47.11 -0.18
C ILE A 265 -2.14 46.58 0.23
N ARG A 266 -2.57 45.48 -0.39
CA ARG A 266 -3.86 44.85 -0.08
C ARG A 266 -3.91 44.27 1.34
N ASP A 267 -2.83 43.66 1.81
CA ASP A 267 -2.74 43.12 3.16
C ASP A 267 -2.75 44.24 4.21
N GLN A 268 -2.10 45.37 3.93
CA GLN A 268 -2.11 46.57 4.78
C GLN A 268 -3.50 47.21 4.84
N LEU A 269 -4.16 47.40 3.68
CA LEU A 269 -5.52 47.94 3.61
C LEU A 269 -6.52 47.07 4.39
N LYS A 270 -6.37 45.74 4.31
CA LYS A 270 -7.22 44.81 5.06
C LYS A 270 -7.07 45.02 6.57
N LYS A 271 -5.84 45.23 7.05
CA LYS A 271 -5.55 45.47 8.46
C LYS A 271 -6.21 46.77 8.94
N GLU A 272 -6.04 47.85 8.20
CA GLU A 272 -6.63 49.16 8.52
C GLU A 272 -8.16 49.09 8.60
N LEU A 273 -8.81 48.48 7.61
CA LEU A 273 -10.27 48.34 7.61
C LEU A 273 -10.79 47.46 8.76
N CYS A 274 -10.01 46.45 9.20
CA CYS A 274 -10.38 45.66 10.38
C CYS A 274 -10.25 46.50 11.66
N GLU A 275 -9.17 47.25 11.82
CA GLU A 275 -8.92 48.12 12.98
C GLU A 275 -10.01 49.19 13.11
N GLU A 276 -10.39 49.87 12.01
CA GLU A 276 -11.47 50.87 11.98
C GLU A 276 -12.83 50.30 12.41
N ASN A 277 -13.05 49.00 12.22
CA ASN A 277 -14.30 48.31 12.54
C ASN A 277 -14.21 47.50 13.84
N TRP A 278 -13.20 47.75 14.68
CA TRP A 278 -12.99 47.07 15.97
C TRP A 278 -12.84 45.55 15.83
N ILE A 279 -12.33 45.09 14.68
CA ILE A 279 -12.00 43.69 14.43
C ILE A 279 -10.49 43.51 14.60
N VAL A 280 -10.10 42.72 15.59
CA VAL A 280 -8.72 42.34 15.80
C VAL A 280 -8.33 41.28 14.77
N LEU A 281 -7.43 41.67 13.86
CA LEU A 281 -6.88 40.77 12.85
C LEU A 281 -5.63 40.06 13.39
N ARG A 282 -5.64 38.73 13.37
CA ARG A 282 -4.50 37.87 13.73
C ARG A 282 -4.03 37.06 12.53
N TYR A 283 -2.74 36.74 12.54
CA TYR A 283 -2.10 36.00 11.46
C TYR A 283 -1.61 34.65 12.00
N VAL A 284 -1.80 33.61 11.19
CA VAL A 284 -1.17 32.30 11.41
C VAL A 284 -0.37 31.98 10.15
N TRP A 285 0.94 31.92 10.29
CA TRP A 285 1.85 31.67 9.17
C TRP A 285 1.94 30.19 8.84
N TYR A 286 2.16 29.87 7.57
CA TYR A 286 2.28 28.49 7.07
C TYR A 286 3.36 27.62 7.74
N TYR A 287 4.31 28.23 8.45
CA TYR A 287 5.40 27.55 9.18
C TYR A 287 5.13 27.45 10.68
N GLU A 288 4.09 28.10 11.18
CA GLU A 288 3.67 28.04 12.59
C GLU A 288 2.76 26.83 12.81
N ASP A 289 2.81 26.27 14.03
CA ASP A 289 1.90 25.23 14.47
C ASP A 289 0.57 25.87 14.93
N PRO A 290 -0.54 25.66 14.19
CA PRO A 290 -1.81 26.28 14.54
C PRO A 290 -2.38 25.80 15.89
N TYR A 291 -1.99 24.61 16.39
CA TYR A 291 -2.41 24.13 17.71
C TYR A 291 -1.78 24.90 18.87
N ILE A 292 -0.69 25.63 18.61
CA ILE A 292 -0.01 26.47 19.59
C ILE A 292 -0.44 27.92 19.40
N VAL A 293 -0.27 28.43 18.17
CA VAL A 293 -0.46 29.84 17.85
C VAL A 293 -1.91 30.29 17.97
N ILE A 294 -2.89 29.46 17.57
CA ILE A 294 -4.31 29.83 17.71
C ILE A 294 -4.70 29.96 19.19
N PRO A 295 -4.45 28.98 20.08
CA PRO A 295 -4.71 29.18 21.51
C PRO A 295 -3.96 30.35 22.15
N GLU A 296 -2.74 30.65 21.72
CA GLU A 296 -2.01 31.84 22.20
C GLU A 296 -2.74 33.14 21.82
N HIS A 297 -3.10 33.32 20.55
CA HIS A 297 -3.90 34.46 20.10
C HIS A 297 -5.21 34.60 20.88
N LEU A 298 -5.90 33.47 21.13
CA LEU A 298 -7.16 33.49 21.86
C LEU A 298 -6.97 33.84 23.35
N ARG A 299 -5.89 33.39 24.00
CA ARG A 299 -5.54 33.76 25.39
C ARG A 299 -5.19 35.23 25.51
N GLU A 300 -4.41 35.77 24.58
CA GLU A 300 -4.07 37.20 24.56
C GLU A 300 -5.32 38.09 24.45
N LEU A 301 -6.34 37.62 23.74
CA LEU A 301 -7.62 38.30 23.59
C LEU A 301 -8.60 38.02 24.76
N GLY A 302 -8.21 37.20 25.73
CA GLY A 302 -9.05 36.83 26.88
C GLY A 302 -10.27 35.98 26.51
N LEU A 303 -10.28 35.36 25.32
CA LEU A 303 -11.40 34.53 24.83
C LEU A 303 -11.39 33.11 25.44
N ILE A 304 -10.23 32.66 25.90
CA ILE A 304 -10.04 31.40 26.62
C ILE A 304 -9.09 31.60 27.80
N LYS A 305 -9.18 30.72 28.80
CA LYS A 305 -8.30 30.71 29.98
C LYS A 305 -6.97 30.02 29.71
#